data_AF-G1RB03-F1
#
_entry.id   AF-G1RB03-F1
#
_cell.length_a   1.000
_cell.length_b   1.000
_cell.length_c   1.000
_cell.angle_alpha   90.00
_cell.angle_beta   90.00
_cell.angle_gamma   90.00
#
_symmetry.space_group_name_H-M   'P 1'
#
loop_
_entity.id
_entity.type
_entity.pdbx_description
1 polymer ?
#
loop_
_entity_poly.entity_id
_entity_poly.type
_entity_poly.pdbx_seq_one_letter_code
_entity_poly.pdbx_strand_id
1 'polypeptide(L)'
;MSSSPVKRQRMESALDQLKQFTTVVADTGDFHAIDEYKPQDATTNPSLILAAAQMPAYQELVEEAILKAREHRWQPVDLGGHLTCIHLPRPHLSPPCRELEEQHGIHCNMTLLFSFAQAVACAEAGVTLISPFVGRILDWHVANTDKKSYEPLEDPGVKSVTKIYNYYKKFGYKTIVMGASFRNTGEIKALAGCDFLTISPKLLGELLQDNTKLVPVLSAKAAQASDLEKIHLDEKSFRWLHNEDQMAVEKLSDGIRKFAADAVKLERMLTEPMFNADNGK
;
A
#
# COMPACT_ATOMS: atom_id res chain seq x y z
N MET A 1 -42.83 17.93 35.20
CA MET A 1 -42.00 16.76 34.86
C MET A 1 -41.13 17.16 33.69
N SER A 2 -39.85 17.45 33.95
CA SER A 2 -38.89 17.90 32.93
C SER A 2 -38.35 16.67 32.20
N SER A 3 -38.61 16.57 30.89
CA SER A 3 -38.00 15.57 30.03
C SER A 3 -36.56 15.95 29.74
N SER A 4 -35.62 15.14 30.21
CA SER A 4 -34.19 15.27 29.86
C SER A 4 -34.00 15.06 28.35
N PRO A 5 -33.14 15.86 27.69
CA PRO A 5 -32.85 15.65 26.28
C PRO A 5 -32.06 14.35 26.12
N VAL A 6 -32.63 13.41 25.37
CA VAL A 6 -31.91 12.21 24.92
C VAL A 6 -30.71 12.69 24.10
N LYS A 7 -29.50 12.55 24.64
CA LYS A 7 -28.26 12.76 23.88
C LYS A 7 -28.33 11.82 22.67
N ARG A 8 -28.49 12.36 21.46
CA ARG A 8 -28.32 11.59 20.22
C ARG A 8 -26.91 11.01 20.26
N GLN A 9 -26.81 9.72 20.50
CA GLN A 9 -25.56 8.98 20.41
C GLN A 9 -25.14 9.04 18.94
N ARG A 10 -24.04 9.75 18.65
CA ARG A 10 -23.49 9.83 17.30
C ARG A 10 -23.20 8.40 16.86
N MET A 11 -23.88 7.91 15.81
CA MET A 11 -23.57 6.60 15.25
C MET A 11 -22.11 6.63 14.80
N GLU A 12 -21.38 5.57 15.15
CA GLU A 12 -19.97 5.41 14.83
C GLU A 12 -19.83 5.11 13.33
N SER A 13 -18.95 5.85 12.63
CA SER A 13 -18.75 5.67 11.19
C SER A 13 -18.09 4.32 10.90
N ALA A 14 -18.16 3.84 9.66
CA ALA A 14 -17.46 2.64 9.23
C ALA A 14 -15.94 2.81 9.34
N LEU A 15 -15.43 4.03 9.17
CA LEU A 15 -14.02 4.35 9.40
C LEU A 15 -13.63 4.21 10.87
N ASP A 16 -14.44 4.75 11.79
CA ASP A 16 -14.19 4.64 13.23
C ASP A 16 -14.25 3.17 13.69
N GLN A 17 -15.24 2.42 13.21
CA GLN A 17 -15.35 0.98 13.45
C GLN A 17 -14.13 0.22 12.89
N LEU A 18 -13.67 0.53 11.68
CA LEU A 18 -12.49 -0.09 11.06
C LEU A 18 -11.22 0.08 11.90
N LYS A 19 -11.02 1.27 12.47
CA LYS A 19 -9.87 1.59 13.34
C LYS A 19 -9.81 0.73 14.61
N GLN A 20 -10.90 0.05 15.01
CA GLN A 20 -10.92 -0.82 16.19
C GLN A 20 -10.20 -2.16 15.97
N PHE A 21 -10.00 -2.60 14.73
CA PHE A 21 -9.41 -3.92 14.42
C PHE A 21 -8.38 -3.89 13.29
N THR A 22 -8.19 -2.75 12.62
CA THR A 22 -7.20 -2.57 11.56
C THR A 22 -6.54 -1.22 11.71
N THR A 23 -5.21 -1.16 11.57
CA THR A 23 -4.50 0.11 11.52
C THR A 23 -4.76 0.80 10.18
N VAL A 24 -5.35 1.99 10.22
CA VAL A 24 -5.67 2.77 9.02
C VAL A 24 -4.50 3.68 8.65
N VAL A 25 -4.09 3.59 7.40
CA VAL A 25 -3.01 4.37 6.77
C VAL A 25 -3.59 5.20 5.63
N ALA A 26 -3.13 6.44 5.46
CA ALA A 26 -3.56 7.28 4.34
C ALA A 26 -2.65 7.12 3.12
N ASP A 27 -3.21 6.79 1.96
CA ASP A 27 -2.47 6.67 0.69
C ASP A 27 -2.50 8.01 -0.06
N THR A 28 -1.60 8.91 0.32
CA THR A 28 -1.60 10.28 -0.20
C THR A 28 -0.26 10.98 -0.03
N GLY A 29 0.10 11.85 -0.99
CA GLY A 29 1.16 12.85 -0.84
C GLY A 29 0.66 14.21 -0.32
N ASP A 30 -0.66 14.33 -0.10
CA ASP A 30 -1.31 15.55 0.37
C ASP A 30 -1.42 15.56 1.91
N PHE A 31 -0.63 16.43 2.56
CA PHE A 31 -0.59 16.58 4.01
C PHE A 31 -1.93 17.01 4.61
N HIS A 32 -2.76 17.76 3.88
CA HIS A 32 -4.09 18.15 4.37
C HIS A 32 -4.99 16.95 4.62
N ALA A 33 -4.95 15.93 3.75
CA ALA A 33 -5.71 14.71 3.93
C ALA A 33 -5.20 13.90 5.14
N ILE A 34 -3.90 13.90 5.41
CA ILE A 34 -3.33 13.27 6.61
C ILE A 34 -3.88 13.96 7.87
N ASP A 35 -3.93 15.28 7.86
CA ASP A 35 -4.48 16.05 8.97
C ASP A 35 -5.98 15.88 9.15
N GLU A 36 -6.74 15.70 8.08
CA GLU A 36 -8.20 15.52 8.13
C GLU A 36 -8.58 14.17 8.76
N TYR A 37 -8.00 13.07 8.26
CA TYR A 37 -8.44 11.72 8.63
C TYR A 37 -7.69 11.11 9.81
N LYS A 38 -6.63 11.78 10.28
CA LYS A 38 -5.77 11.37 11.41
C LYS A 38 -5.43 9.86 11.32
N PRO A 39 -4.75 9.43 10.24
CA PRO A 39 -4.30 8.04 10.11
C PRO A 39 -3.15 7.77 11.09
N GLN A 40 -2.82 6.49 11.30
CA GLN A 40 -1.64 6.12 12.08
C GLN A 40 -0.36 6.42 11.29
N ASP A 41 -0.33 6.00 10.02
CA ASP A 41 0.78 6.22 9.09
C ASP A 41 0.27 6.79 7.76
N ALA A 42 1.18 7.14 6.85
CA ALA A 42 0.87 7.50 5.47
C ALA A 42 1.79 6.79 4.49
N THR A 43 1.30 6.52 3.27
CA THR A 43 2.10 6.00 2.16
C THR A 43 2.16 6.97 1.01
N THR A 44 3.33 7.08 0.41
CA THR A 44 3.54 7.78 -0.86
C THR A 44 4.11 6.81 -1.91
N ASN A 45 4.02 7.20 -3.17
CA ASN A 45 4.62 6.50 -4.30
C ASN A 45 4.92 7.54 -5.40
N PRO A 46 5.65 7.19 -6.47
CA PRO A 46 6.03 8.16 -7.51
C PRO A 46 4.84 8.94 -8.10
N SER A 47 3.70 8.28 -8.31
CA SER A 47 2.50 8.95 -8.84
C SER A 47 1.90 9.95 -7.85
N LEU A 48 1.86 9.61 -6.55
CA LEU A 48 1.34 10.49 -5.49
C LEU A 48 2.27 11.69 -5.24
N ILE A 49 3.59 11.48 -5.26
CA ILE A 49 4.57 12.56 -5.12
C ILE A 49 4.49 13.50 -6.32
N LEU A 50 4.40 12.97 -7.55
CA LEU A 50 4.22 13.78 -8.75
C LEU A 50 2.95 14.63 -8.67
N ALA A 51 1.83 14.03 -8.26
CA ALA A 51 0.56 14.74 -8.13
C ALA A 51 0.63 15.85 -7.05
N ALA A 52 1.21 15.55 -5.88
CA ALA A 52 1.37 16.53 -4.80
C ALA A 52 2.31 17.67 -5.22
N ALA A 53 3.43 17.38 -5.88
CA ALA A 53 4.38 18.39 -6.33
C ALA A 53 3.81 19.35 -7.40
N GLN A 54 2.70 19.01 -8.04
CA GLN A 54 1.98 19.89 -8.97
C GLN A 54 0.95 20.79 -8.27
N MET A 55 0.67 20.56 -6.98
CA MET A 55 -0.32 21.35 -6.24
C MET A 55 0.24 22.73 -5.89
N PRO A 56 -0.53 23.83 -6.06
CA PRO A 56 -0.11 25.17 -5.68
C PRO A 56 0.32 25.28 -4.21
N ALA A 57 -0.37 24.56 -3.33
CA ALA A 57 -0.10 24.55 -1.89
C ALA A 57 1.29 24.01 -1.51
N TYR A 58 1.94 23.26 -2.41
CA TYR A 58 3.23 22.61 -2.14
C TYR A 58 4.38 23.16 -2.99
N GLN A 59 4.17 24.26 -3.73
CA GLN A 59 5.23 24.84 -4.56
C GLN A 59 6.42 25.33 -3.75
N GLU A 60 6.21 25.85 -2.54
CA GLU A 60 7.31 26.26 -1.65
C GLU A 60 8.27 25.10 -1.35
N LEU A 61 7.76 23.88 -1.16
CA LEU A 61 8.58 22.69 -0.93
C LEU A 61 9.35 22.27 -2.19
N VAL A 62 8.74 22.42 -3.36
CA VAL A 62 9.38 22.14 -4.66
C VAL A 62 10.52 23.12 -4.91
N GLU A 63 10.27 24.41 -4.69
CA GLU A 63 11.28 25.47 -4.80
C GLU A 63 12.44 25.26 -3.82
N GLU A 64 12.14 24.91 -2.56
CA GLU A 64 13.16 24.59 -1.56
C GLU A 64 14.03 23.40 -2.00
N ALA A 65 13.41 22.33 -2.53
CA ALA A 65 14.13 21.16 -3.03
C ALA A 65 15.05 21.51 -4.21
N ILE A 66 14.58 22.34 -5.14
CA ILE A 66 15.36 22.85 -6.28
C ILE A 66 16.55 23.69 -5.81
N LEU A 67 16.34 24.58 -4.84
CA LEU A 67 17.40 25.42 -4.28
C LEU A 67 18.48 24.58 -3.59
N LYS A 68 18.08 23.65 -2.72
CA LYS A 68 19.00 22.72 -2.06
C LYS A 68 19.82 21.90 -3.05
N ALA A 69 19.19 21.45 -4.14
CA ALA A 69 19.87 20.70 -5.20
C ALA A 69 20.91 21.56 -5.93
N ARG A 70 20.58 22.80 -6.30
CA ARG A 70 21.50 23.74 -6.97
C ARG A 70 22.73 24.06 -6.14
N GLU A 71 22.56 24.20 -4.83
CA GLU A 71 23.67 24.54 -3.93
C GLU A 71 24.45 23.31 -3.46
N HIS A 72 24.14 22.12 -3.99
CA HIS A 72 24.70 20.84 -3.54
C HIS A 72 24.58 20.62 -2.01
N ARG A 73 23.53 21.17 -1.40
CA ARG A 73 23.26 21.11 0.05
C ARG A 73 22.35 19.95 0.44
N TRP A 74 22.09 19.01 -0.47
CA TRP A 74 21.29 17.84 -0.13
C TRP A 74 22.06 16.96 0.87
N GLN A 75 21.40 16.65 1.99
CA GLN A 75 21.86 15.69 2.97
C GLN A 75 20.72 14.70 3.19
N PRO A 76 21.01 13.39 3.24
CA PRO A 76 20.00 12.41 3.62
C PRO A 76 19.54 12.71 5.04
N VAL A 77 18.23 12.80 5.23
CA VAL A 77 17.60 12.94 6.54
C VAL A 77 16.91 11.61 6.84
N ASP A 78 17.31 10.96 7.93
CA ASP A 78 16.55 9.82 8.43
C ASP A 78 15.34 10.35 9.22
N LEU A 79 14.15 10.06 8.71
CA LEU A 79 12.87 10.44 9.29
C LEU A 79 12.18 9.27 10.01
N GLY A 80 12.83 8.09 10.10
CA GLY A 80 12.28 6.92 10.80
C GLY A 80 11.11 6.22 10.09
N GLY A 81 11.13 6.17 8.75
CA GLY A 81 10.08 5.55 7.93
C GLY A 81 10.45 4.18 7.34
N HIS A 82 9.49 3.55 6.67
CA HIS A 82 9.72 2.33 5.89
C HIS A 82 10.13 2.65 4.45
N LEU A 83 11.27 2.14 4.00
CA LEU A 83 11.69 2.27 2.61
C LEU A 83 10.76 1.43 1.73
N THR A 84 10.05 2.09 0.81
CA THR A 84 9.21 1.37 -0.15
C THR A 84 10.08 0.74 -1.22
N CYS A 85 10.08 -0.59 -1.28
CA CYS A 85 10.86 -1.37 -2.23
C CYS A 85 9.93 -2.10 -3.21
N ILE A 86 10.25 -2.01 -4.50
CA ILE A 86 9.65 -2.88 -5.51
C ILE A 86 10.58 -4.08 -5.65
N HIS A 87 10.10 -5.25 -5.24
CA HIS A 87 10.94 -6.44 -5.20
C HIS A 87 10.69 -7.38 -6.36
N LEU A 88 11.79 -7.74 -7.03
CA LEU A 88 11.93 -8.99 -7.75
C LEU A 88 12.82 -9.89 -6.87
N PRO A 89 12.26 -10.90 -6.18
CA PRO A 89 13.05 -11.84 -5.40
C PRO A 89 14.20 -12.43 -6.21
N ARG A 90 15.41 -12.31 -5.66
CA ARG A 90 16.56 -13.16 -5.99
C ARG A 90 16.88 -14.03 -4.77
N PRO A 91 16.21 -15.17 -4.55
CA PRO A 91 16.37 -15.98 -3.33
C PRO A 91 17.78 -16.50 -3.03
N HIS A 92 18.72 -16.50 -3.99
CA HIS A 92 20.10 -16.98 -3.77
C HIS A 92 21.11 -15.90 -3.39
N LEU A 93 20.76 -14.63 -3.57
CA LEU A 93 21.46 -13.50 -2.97
C LEU A 93 20.62 -13.06 -1.77
N SER A 94 21.21 -12.51 -0.72
CA SER A 94 20.38 -11.77 0.25
C SER A 94 19.55 -10.77 -0.57
N PRO A 95 18.22 -10.87 -0.63
CA PRO A 95 17.46 -9.88 -1.36
C PRO A 95 17.83 -8.51 -0.77
N PRO A 96 18.01 -7.45 -1.58
CA PRO A 96 18.50 -6.17 -1.06
C PRO A 96 17.73 -5.68 0.18
N CYS A 97 16.43 -6.00 0.27
CA CYS A 97 15.60 -5.71 1.43
C CYS A 97 15.99 -6.50 2.70
N ARG A 98 16.43 -7.75 2.58
CA ARG A 98 16.94 -8.53 3.72
C ARG A 98 18.24 -7.93 4.24
N GLU A 99 19.14 -7.51 3.35
CA GLU A 99 20.37 -6.81 3.74
C GLU A 99 20.05 -5.48 4.45
N LEU A 100 19.12 -4.70 3.91
CA LEU A 100 18.63 -3.46 4.52
C LEU A 100 18.06 -3.70 5.93
N GLU A 101 17.22 -4.73 6.11
CA GLU A 101 16.62 -5.07 7.40
C GLU A 101 17.65 -5.63 8.40
N GLU A 102 18.43 -6.64 8.01
CA GLU A 102 19.34 -7.35 8.92
C GLU A 102 20.62 -6.56 9.24
N GLN A 103 21.20 -5.86 8.26
CA GLN A 103 22.52 -5.23 8.42
C GLN A 103 22.42 -3.73 8.72
N HIS A 104 21.37 -3.06 8.22
CA HIS A 104 21.23 -1.61 8.34
C HIS A 104 20.07 -1.17 9.23
N GLY A 105 19.19 -2.08 9.66
CA GLY A 105 17.99 -1.74 10.42
C GLY A 105 17.01 -0.86 9.62
N ILE A 106 17.11 -0.87 8.29
CA ILE A 106 16.24 -0.11 7.39
C ILE A 106 15.03 -0.97 7.07
N HIS A 107 13.90 -0.60 7.66
CA HIS A 107 12.65 -1.34 7.51
C HIS A 107 12.04 -1.15 6.11
N CYS A 108 11.62 -2.25 5.47
CA CYS A 108 11.11 -2.23 4.10
C CYS A 108 9.59 -2.43 4.01
N ASN A 109 8.95 -1.66 3.11
CA ASN A 109 7.60 -1.90 2.60
C ASN A 109 7.68 -2.47 1.19
N MET A 110 7.33 -3.75 1.03
CA MET A 110 7.36 -4.44 -0.27
C MET A 110 6.08 -4.19 -1.06
N THR A 111 6.14 -3.31 -2.07
CA THR A 111 4.98 -2.90 -2.89
C THR A 111 4.90 -3.62 -4.23
N LEU A 112 3.85 -3.37 -5.02
CA LEU A 112 3.54 -4.08 -6.27
C LEU A 112 3.51 -5.61 -6.06
N LEU A 113 2.92 -6.03 -4.94
CA LEU A 113 2.75 -7.44 -4.61
C LEU A 113 1.39 -7.91 -5.12
N PHE A 114 1.40 -8.93 -6.00
CA PHE A 114 0.20 -9.44 -6.66
C PHE A 114 0.02 -10.95 -6.47
N SER A 115 1.12 -11.70 -6.52
CA SER A 115 1.11 -13.17 -6.43
C SER A 115 1.36 -13.67 -5.01
N PHE A 116 0.86 -14.88 -4.74
CA PHE A 116 1.20 -15.60 -3.52
C PHE A 116 2.70 -15.95 -3.43
N ALA A 117 3.37 -16.20 -4.56
CA ALA A 117 4.80 -16.48 -4.61
C ALA A 117 5.63 -15.29 -4.05
N GLN A 118 5.27 -14.06 -4.42
CA GLN A 118 5.91 -12.86 -3.87
C GLN A 118 5.71 -12.76 -2.36
N ALA A 119 4.48 -13.03 -1.88
CA ALA A 119 4.18 -13.01 -0.45
C ALA A 119 5.01 -14.03 0.32
N VAL A 120 5.13 -15.27 -0.14
CA VAL A 120 5.97 -16.28 0.54
C VAL A 120 7.43 -15.83 0.56
N ALA A 121 7.98 -15.39 -0.58
CA ALA A 121 9.37 -14.93 -0.64
C ALA A 121 9.65 -13.74 0.31
N CYS A 122 8.72 -12.79 0.42
CA CYS A 122 8.83 -11.66 1.35
C CYS A 122 8.82 -12.13 2.82
N ALA A 123 7.95 -13.09 3.15
CA ALA A 123 7.85 -13.65 4.49
C ALA A 123 9.13 -14.38 4.91
N GLU A 124 9.72 -15.15 3.99
CA GLU A 124 10.98 -15.87 4.22
C GLU A 124 12.19 -14.95 4.27
N ALA A 125 12.14 -13.81 3.57
CA ALA A 125 13.16 -12.76 3.64
C ALA A 125 13.08 -11.92 4.93
N GLY A 126 12.03 -12.08 5.75
CA GLY A 126 11.89 -11.39 7.02
C GLY A 126 11.62 -9.88 6.91
N VAL A 127 11.03 -9.42 5.81
CA VAL A 127 10.73 -8.00 5.61
C VAL A 127 9.71 -7.49 6.63
N THR A 128 9.79 -6.21 6.99
CA THR A 128 8.88 -5.61 7.98
C THR A 128 7.43 -5.60 7.50
N LEU A 129 7.17 -5.18 6.26
CA LEU A 129 5.83 -4.97 5.75
C LEU A 129 5.70 -5.32 4.26
N ILE A 130 4.53 -5.83 3.86
CA ILE A 130 4.14 -6.01 2.46
C ILE A 130 2.86 -5.23 2.14
N SER A 131 2.78 -4.70 0.91
CA SER A 131 1.63 -3.98 0.38
C SER A 131 0.99 -4.72 -0.81
N PRO A 132 0.20 -5.79 -0.59
CA PRO A 132 -0.52 -6.44 -1.67
C PRO A 132 -1.64 -5.55 -2.24
N PHE A 133 -1.68 -5.43 -3.57
CA PHE A 133 -2.62 -4.54 -4.25
C PHE A 133 -3.94 -5.26 -4.55
N VAL A 134 -5.06 -4.73 -4.06
CA VAL A 134 -6.39 -5.32 -4.23
C VAL A 134 -7.00 -4.87 -5.56
N GLY A 135 -7.24 -3.58 -5.71
CA GLY A 135 -7.99 -3.05 -6.85
C GLY A 135 -7.31 -3.23 -8.21
N ARG A 136 -5.97 -3.29 -8.26
CA ARG A 136 -5.27 -3.62 -9.52
C ARG A 136 -5.47 -5.07 -9.95
N ILE A 137 -5.67 -6.00 -9.01
CA ILE A 137 -6.03 -7.39 -9.32
C ILE A 137 -7.44 -7.40 -9.90
N LEU A 138 -8.40 -6.70 -9.27
CA LEU A 138 -9.75 -6.53 -9.80
C LEU A 138 -9.73 -5.97 -11.24
N ASP A 139 -8.97 -4.89 -11.48
CA ASP A 139 -8.85 -4.29 -12.82
C ASP A 139 -8.43 -5.32 -13.88
N TRP A 140 -7.48 -6.21 -13.55
CA TRP A 140 -7.00 -7.23 -14.48
C TRP A 140 -8.12 -8.21 -14.82
N HIS A 141 -8.82 -8.73 -13.81
CA HIS A 141 -9.87 -9.71 -14.00
C HIS A 141 -11.07 -9.12 -14.76
N VAL A 142 -11.45 -7.87 -14.47
CA VAL A 142 -12.49 -7.17 -15.23
C VAL A 142 -12.08 -6.97 -16.69
N ALA A 143 -10.82 -6.69 -16.97
CA ALA A 143 -10.35 -6.52 -18.35
C ALA A 143 -10.25 -7.84 -19.13
N ASN A 144 -9.82 -8.92 -18.47
CA ASN A 144 -9.41 -10.17 -19.13
C ASN A 144 -10.39 -11.35 -18.99
N THR A 145 -11.50 -11.19 -18.27
CA THR A 145 -12.51 -12.24 -18.09
C THR A 145 -13.92 -11.73 -18.40
N ASP A 146 -14.89 -12.62 -18.55
CA ASP A 146 -16.29 -12.22 -18.79
C ASP A 146 -16.96 -11.58 -17.57
N LYS A 147 -16.48 -11.86 -16.35
CA LYS A 147 -17.06 -11.31 -15.11
C LYS A 147 -16.54 -9.90 -14.86
N LYS A 148 -17.46 -8.91 -14.93
CA LYS A 148 -17.16 -7.48 -14.81
C LYS A 148 -17.52 -6.85 -13.46
N SER A 149 -18.19 -7.60 -12.60
CA SER A 149 -18.54 -7.17 -11.24
C SER A 149 -18.36 -8.34 -10.28
N TYR A 150 -17.95 -8.04 -9.05
CA TYR A 150 -17.65 -9.01 -8.02
C TYR A 150 -18.28 -8.54 -6.72
N GLU A 151 -18.95 -9.44 -6.01
CA GLU A 151 -19.31 -9.18 -4.62
C GLU A 151 -18.04 -9.03 -3.78
N PRO A 152 -18.05 -8.29 -2.65
CA PRO A 152 -16.84 -7.95 -1.92
C PRO A 152 -15.95 -9.15 -1.52
N LEU A 153 -16.55 -10.26 -1.10
CA LEU A 153 -15.82 -11.49 -0.74
C LEU A 153 -15.45 -12.36 -1.96
N GLU A 154 -16.04 -12.08 -3.12
CA GLU A 154 -15.73 -12.76 -4.37
C GLU A 154 -14.62 -12.09 -5.17
N ASP A 155 -14.31 -10.83 -4.83
CA ASP A 155 -13.27 -10.02 -5.46
C ASP A 155 -11.91 -10.76 -5.46
N PRO A 156 -11.24 -10.85 -6.62
CA PRO A 156 -10.00 -11.62 -6.74
C PRO A 156 -8.84 -11.00 -5.94
N GLY A 157 -8.80 -9.67 -5.79
CA GLY A 157 -7.83 -8.99 -4.95
C GLY A 157 -8.07 -9.23 -3.46
N VAL A 158 -9.32 -9.15 -3.01
CA VAL A 158 -9.71 -9.48 -1.63
C VAL A 158 -9.35 -10.92 -1.29
N LYS A 159 -9.63 -11.87 -2.21
CA LYS A 159 -9.24 -13.28 -2.06
C LYS A 159 -7.73 -13.45 -1.97
N SER A 160 -6.97 -12.75 -2.81
CA SER A 160 -5.50 -12.79 -2.78
C SER A 160 -4.95 -12.33 -1.42
N VAL A 161 -5.38 -11.16 -0.93
CA VAL A 161 -4.95 -10.63 0.37
C VAL A 161 -5.39 -11.54 1.52
N THR A 162 -6.62 -12.05 1.48
CA THR A 162 -7.13 -12.99 2.49
C THR A 162 -6.26 -14.25 2.57
N LYS A 163 -5.88 -14.82 1.43
CA LYS A 163 -4.98 -15.99 1.36
C LYS A 163 -3.60 -15.66 1.98
N ILE A 164 -3.03 -14.51 1.62
CA ILE A 164 -1.73 -14.05 2.13
C ILE A 164 -1.78 -13.84 3.65
N TYR A 165 -2.77 -13.10 4.15
CA TYR A 165 -2.98 -12.86 5.57
C TYR A 165 -3.09 -14.19 6.33
N ASN A 166 -3.95 -15.09 5.87
CA ASN A 166 -4.15 -16.39 6.51
C ASN A 166 -2.86 -17.21 6.56
N TYR A 167 -2.09 -17.24 5.47
CA TYR A 167 -0.79 -17.91 5.42
C TYR A 167 0.18 -17.34 6.44
N TYR A 168 0.31 -16.00 6.49
CA TYR A 168 1.23 -15.31 7.37
C TYR A 168 0.90 -15.58 8.83
N LYS A 169 -0.38 -15.43 9.21
CA LYS A 169 -0.82 -15.65 10.59
C LYS A 169 -0.77 -17.12 10.98
N LYS A 170 -1.13 -18.07 10.09
CA LYS A 170 -1.04 -19.51 10.36
C LYS A 170 0.39 -19.93 10.70
N PHE A 171 1.36 -19.51 9.89
CA PHE A 171 2.75 -19.95 10.03
C PHE A 171 3.64 -19.02 10.86
N GLY A 172 3.05 -18.02 11.53
CA GLY A 172 3.72 -17.18 12.51
C GLY A 172 4.70 -16.17 11.93
N TYR A 173 4.57 -15.80 10.66
CA TYR A 173 5.40 -14.76 10.03
C TYR A 173 5.10 -13.39 10.65
N LYS A 174 6.15 -12.60 10.87
CA LYS A 174 6.07 -11.28 11.54
C LYS A 174 5.82 -10.13 10.60
N THR A 175 6.06 -10.32 9.30
CA THR A 175 5.78 -9.35 8.27
C THR A 175 4.32 -8.87 8.35
N ILE A 176 4.15 -7.55 8.39
CA ILE A 176 2.85 -6.88 8.43
C ILE A 176 2.18 -6.98 7.06
N VAL A 177 0.89 -7.31 7.03
CA VAL A 177 0.09 -7.31 5.80
C VAL A 177 -0.71 -6.00 5.70
N MET A 178 -0.35 -5.15 4.74
CA MET A 178 -1.04 -3.90 4.47
C MET A 178 -1.79 -3.94 3.14
N GLY A 179 -3.10 -4.21 3.15
CA GLY A 179 -3.89 -4.15 1.92
C GLY A 179 -3.85 -2.75 1.29
N ALA A 180 -3.67 -2.66 -0.04
CA ALA A 180 -3.43 -1.40 -0.74
C ALA A 180 -4.18 -1.31 -2.09
N SER A 181 -4.21 -0.12 -2.68
CA SER A 181 -4.74 0.16 -4.03
C SER A 181 -6.21 -0.22 -4.25
N PHE A 182 -7.08 0.10 -3.30
CA PHE A 182 -8.52 -0.16 -3.36
C PHE A 182 -9.26 0.60 -4.49
N ARG A 183 -10.36 0.05 -5.00
CA ARG A 183 -11.30 0.72 -5.92
C ARG A 183 -12.57 1.20 -5.23
N ASN A 184 -13.00 0.50 -4.19
CA ASN A 184 -14.26 0.77 -3.50
C ASN A 184 -14.20 0.38 -2.02
N THR A 185 -15.14 0.89 -1.22
CA THR A 185 -15.23 0.60 0.22
C THR A 185 -15.64 -0.85 0.52
N GLY A 186 -16.27 -1.55 -0.43
CA GLY A 186 -16.61 -2.97 -0.30
C GLY A 186 -15.38 -3.85 -0.10
N GLU A 187 -14.34 -3.65 -0.93
CA GLU A 187 -13.05 -4.33 -0.80
C GLU A 187 -12.40 -4.09 0.57
N ILE A 188 -12.42 -2.84 1.05
CA ILE A 188 -11.83 -2.46 2.35
C ILE A 188 -12.55 -3.17 3.47
N LYS A 189 -13.89 -3.12 3.48
CA LYS A 189 -14.72 -3.78 4.50
C LYS A 189 -14.56 -5.30 4.48
N ALA A 190 -14.38 -5.89 3.30
CA ALA A 190 -14.14 -7.31 3.15
C ALA A 190 -12.77 -7.76 3.71
N LEU A 191 -11.85 -6.82 3.94
CA LEU A 191 -10.55 -7.05 4.58
C LEU A 191 -10.46 -6.47 6.01
N ALA A 192 -11.59 -6.11 6.60
CA ALA A 192 -11.68 -5.71 8.01
C ALA A 192 -11.00 -6.75 8.91
N GLY A 193 -10.01 -6.34 9.70
CA GLY A 193 -9.19 -7.23 10.55
C GLY A 193 -7.81 -7.59 9.96
N CYS A 194 -7.50 -7.11 8.75
CA CYS A 194 -6.13 -7.05 8.24
C CYS A 194 -5.27 -6.20 9.18
N ASP A 195 -3.95 -6.43 9.21
CA ASP A 195 -3.07 -5.70 10.14
C ASP A 195 -3.16 -4.18 9.85
N PHE A 196 -2.91 -3.82 8.59
CA PHE A 196 -2.95 -2.45 8.10
C PHE A 196 -3.78 -2.39 6.81
N LEU A 197 -4.39 -1.24 6.54
CA LEU A 197 -4.96 -0.92 5.24
C LEU A 197 -4.59 0.51 4.86
N THR A 198 -3.94 0.68 3.70
CA THR A 198 -3.66 2.01 3.15
C THR A 198 -4.74 2.42 2.16
N ILE A 199 -5.40 3.54 2.45
CA ILE A 199 -6.68 3.93 1.86
C ILE A 199 -6.56 5.37 1.32
N SER A 200 -7.03 5.60 0.11
CA SER A 200 -7.02 6.94 -0.50
C SER A 200 -7.96 7.90 0.24
N PRO A 201 -7.68 9.23 0.24
CA PRO A 201 -8.52 10.22 0.92
C PRO A 201 -10.00 10.15 0.50
N LYS A 202 -10.26 9.88 -0.79
CA LYS A 202 -11.62 9.70 -1.30
C LYS A 202 -12.36 8.57 -0.57
N LEU A 203 -11.74 7.39 -0.48
CA LEU A 203 -12.36 6.22 0.16
C LEU A 203 -12.43 6.37 1.69
N LEU A 204 -11.50 7.10 2.31
CA LEU A 204 -11.59 7.50 3.72
C LEU A 204 -12.83 8.37 3.97
N GLY A 205 -13.07 9.37 3.10
CA GLY A 205 -14.27 10.20 3.15
C GLY A 205 -15.56 9.40 3.00
N GLU A 206 -15.59 8.44 2.07
CA GLU A 206 -16.74 7.54 1.89
C GLU A 206 -17.00 6.68 3.14
N LEU A 207 -15.96 6.10 3.76
CA LEU A 207 -16.08 5.32 4.99
C LEU A 207 -16.50 6.17 6.20
N LEU A 208 -16.11 7.44 6.24
CA LEU A 208 -16.49 8.37 7.30
C LEU A 208 -17.99 8.75 7.22
N GLN A 209 -18.57 8.78 6.02
CA GLN A 209 -19.99 9.06 5.81
C GLN A 209 -20.88 7.84 5.99
N ASP A 210 -20.29 6.65 5.96
CA ASP A 210 -20.98 5.38 6.07
C ASP A 210 -21.20 5.01 7.55
N ASN A 211 -22.43 4.66 7.94
CA ASN A 211 -22.78 4.23 9.30
C ASN A 211 -23.24 2.77 9.35
N THR A 212 -22.96 1.99 8.29
CA THR A 212 -23.22 0.56 8.28
C THR A 212 -22.35 -0.14 9.32
N LYS A 213 -22.92 -1.14 9.99
CA LYS A 213 -22.19 -1.92 10.99
C LYS A 213 -21.11 -2.76 10.29
N LEU A 214 -19.87 -2.62 10.72
CA LEU A 214 -18.73 -3.37 10.23
C LEU A 214 -18.39 -4.50 11.21
N VAL A 215 -18.04 -5.67 10.67
CA VAL A 215 -17.56 -6.81 11.45
C VAL A 215 -16.21 -7.25 10.91
N PRO A 216 -15.25 -7.66 11.77
CA PRO A 216 -13.97 -8.16 11.30
C PRO A 216 -14.19 -9.47 10.52
N VAL A 217 -13.63 -9.51 9.31
CA VAL A 217 -13.63 -10.67 8.41
C VAL A 217 -12.37 -11.50 8.62
N LEU A 218 -11.23 -10.84 8.84
CA LEU A 218 -9.94 -11.48 9.06
C LEU A 218 -9.61 -11.53 10.55
N SER A 219 -9.02 -12.64 10.99
CA SER A 219 -8.44 -12.74 12.33
C SER A 219 -7.36 -13.81 12.39
N ALA A 220 -6.34 -13.59 13.24
CA ALA A 220 -5.29 -14.57 13.46
C ALA A 220 -5.84 -15.92 13.94
N LYS A 221 -6.89 -15.92 14.78
CA LYS A 221 -7.55 -17.15 15.26
C LYS A 221 -8.18 -17.94 14.12
N ALA A 222 -8.88 -17.29 13.20
CA ALA A 222 -9.47 -17.95 12.04
C ALA A 222 -8.38 -18.45 11.07
N ALA A 223 -7.31 -17.67 10.88
CA ALA A 223 -6.19 -18.05 10.03
C ALA A 223 -5.51 -19.35 10.47
N GLN A 224 -5.36 -19.58 11.78
CA GLN A 224 -4.81 -20.82 12.34
C GLN A 224 -5.60 -22.07 11.95
N ALA A 225 -6.90 -21.92 11.71
CA ALA A 225 -7.78 -23.02 11.30
C ALA A 225 -7.83 -23.24 9.78
N SER A 226 -7.13 -22.42 8.98
CA SER A 226 -7.08 -22.61 7.51
C SER A 226 -6.38 -23.91 7.13
N ASP A 227 -6.65 -24.43 5.94
CA ASP A 227 -6.09 -25.66 5.37
C ASP A 227 -4.76 -25.45 4.62
N LEU A 228 -4.23 -24.22 4.60
CA LEU A 228 -3.02 -23.85 3.88
C LEU A 228 -1.80 -24.66 4.33
N GLU A 229 -0.95 -25.07 3.40
CA GLU A 229 0.32 -25.76 3.68
C GLU A 229 1.49 -24.79 3.57
N LYS A 230 2.51 -25.00 4.43
CA LYS A 230 3.72 -24.18 4.40
C LYS A 230 4.58 -24.60 3.21
N ILE A 231 4.97 -23.64 2.39
CA ILE A 231 5.88 -23.87 1.25
C ILE A 231 7.15 -23.05 1.44
N HIS A 232 8.22 -23.49 0.78
CA HIS A 232 9.48 -22.78 0.67
C HIS A 232 9.78 -22.48 -0.79
N LEU A 233 10.30 -21.29 -1.10
CA LEU A 233 10.62 -20.89 -2.47
C LEU A 233 12.09 -20.50 -2.62
N ASP A 234 12.86 -21.36 -3.29
CA ASP A 234 14.12 -20.95 -3.89
C ASP A 234 13.88 -20.11 -5.18
N GLU A 235 14.95 -19.63 -5.83
CA GLU A 235 14.80 -18.72 -6.97
C GLU A 235 14.03 -19.35 -8.12
N LYS A 236 14.34 -20.60 -8.47
CA LYS A 236 13.67 -21.29 -9.56
C LYS A 236 12.19 -21.54 -9.24
N SER A 237 11.88 -21.97 -8.02
CA SER A 237 10.51 -22.21 -7.57
C SER A 237 9.71 -20.91 -7.51
N PHE A 238 10.31 -19.83 -7.02
CA PHE A 238 9.69 -18.51 -7.03
C PHE A 238 9.38 -18.06 -8.46
N ARG A 239 10.38 -18.06 -9.35
CA ARG A 239 10.21 -17.61 -10.74
C ARG A 239 9.13 -18.42 -11.45
N TRP A 240 9.14 -19.74 -11.27
CA TRP A 240 8.13 -20.61 -11.84
C TRP A 240 6.72 -20.29 -11.30
N LEU A 241 6.54 -20.31 -9.98
CA LEU A 241 5.23 -20.11 -9.36
C LEU A 241 4.67 -18.70 -9.61
N HIS A 242 5.53 -17.68 -9.66
CA HIS A 242 5.14 -16.34 -10.04
C HIS A 242 4.74 -16.26 -11.52
N ASN A 243 5.50 -16.93 -12.41
CA ASN A 243 5.24 -16.87 -13.85
C ASN A 243 3.93 -17.57 -14.26
N GLU A 244 3.50 -18.60 -13.52
CA GLU A 244 2.20 -19.26 -13.72
C GLU A 244 1.00 -18.34 -13.37
N ASP A 245 1.23 -17.26 -12.62
CA ASP A 245 0.22 -16.24 -12.33
C ASP A 245 0.32 -15.09 -13.35
N GLN A 246 -0.34 -15.26 -14.49
CA GLN A 246 -0.34 -14.29 -15.59
C GLN A 246 -0.69 -12.87 -15.11
N MET A 247 -1.73 -12.75 -14.28
CA MET A 247 -2.17 -11.47 -13.72
C MET A 247 -1.05 -10.80 -12.94
N ALA A 248 -0.38 -11.54 -12.06
CA ALA A 248 0.68 -10.99 -11.24
C ALA A 248 1.89 -10.56 -12.06
N VAL A 249 2.29 -11.35 -13.06
CA VAL A 249 3.40 -11.01 -13.96
C VAL A 249 3.13 -9.72 -14.71
N GLU A 250 1.96 -9.63 -15.34
CA GLU A 250 1.58 -8.48 -16.16
C GLU A 250 1.44 -7.21 -15.30
N LYS A 251 0.78 -7.31 -14.14
CA LYS A 251 0.57 -6.16 -13.24
C LYS A 251 1.84 -5.70 -12.54
N LEU A 252 2.75 -6.60 -12.18
CA LEU A 252 4.08 -6.23 -11.68
C LEU A 252 4.86 -5.45 -12.75
N SER A 253 4.93 -6.03 -13.95
CA SER A 253 5.64 -5.45 -15.09
C SER A 253 5.09 -4.07 -15.49
N ASP A 254 3.77 -3.93 -15.59
CA ASP A 254 3.09 -2.67 -15.88
C ASP A 254 3.24 -1.64 -14.74
N GLY A 255 3.13 -2.08 -13.49
CA GLY A 255 3.30 -1.23 -12.32
C GLY A 255 4.68 -0.58 -12.27
N ILE A 256 5.74 -1.33 -12.54
CA ILE A 256 7.12 -0.82 -12.61
C ILE A 256 7.24 0.24 -13.71
N ARG A 257 6.76 -0.06 -14.92
CA ARG A 257 6.81 0.90 -16.04
C ARG A 257 6.09 2.21 -15.73
N LYS A 258 4.92 2.14 -15.08
CA LYS A 258 4.14 3.32 -14.71
C LYS A 258 4.86 4.17 -13.65
N PHE A 259 5.39 3.56 -12.59
CA PHE A 259 6.15 4.29 -11.59
C PHE A 259 7.43 4.91 -12.15
N ALA A 260 8.14 4.21 -13.04
CA ALA A 260 9.29 4.77 -13.73
C ALA A 260 8.89 5.97 -14.62
N ALA A 261 7.79 5.86 -15.36
CA ALA A 261 7.31 6.95 -16.20
C ALA A 261 6.93 8.19 -15.38
N ASP A 262 6.30 8.02 -14.22
CA ASP A 262 5.95 9.15 -13.34
C ASP A 262 7.19 9.77 -12.66
N ALA A 263 8.20 8.96 -12.31
CA ALA A 263 9.48 9.47 -11.84
C ALA A 263 10.17 10.35 -12.91
N VAL A 264 10.21 9.90 -14.17
CA VAL A 264 10.77 10.70 -15.27
C VAL A 264 10.00 11.99 -15.50
N LYS A 265 8.67 11.98 -15.35
CA LYS A 265 7.87 13.21 -15.43
C LYS A 265 8.21 14.18 -14.30
N LEU A 266 8.38 13.67 -13.08
CA LEU A 266 8.79 14.48 -11.93
C LEU A 266 10.18 15.08 -12.17
N GLU A 267 11.14 14.30 -12.64
CA GLU A 267 12.48 14.79 -13.01
C GLU A 267 12.41 15.91 -14.05
N ARG A 268 11.60 15.77 -15.11
CA ARG A 268 11.40 16.83 -16.11
C ARG A 268 10.81 18.10 -15.51
N MET A 269 9.78 17.96 -14.68
CA MET A 269 9.14 19.07 -13.99
C MET A 269 10.11 19.84 -13.07
N LEU A 270 11.07 19.14 -12.45
CA LEU A 270 12.08 19.75 -11.58
C LEU A 270 13.25 20.34 -12.38
N THR A 271 13.68 19.68 -13.45
CA THR A 271 14.86 20.10 -14.23
C THR A 271 14.60 21.35 -15.06
N GLU A 272 13.39 21.52 -15.62
CA GLU A 272 13.04 22.70 -16.42
C GLU A 272 13.27 24.02 -15.63
N PRO A 273 12.72 24.21 -14.41
CA PRO A 273 13.02 25.38 -13.59
C PRO A 273 14.47 25.41 -13.09
N MET A 274 15.11 24.26 -12.83
CA MET A 274 16.49 24.18 -12.33
C MET A 274 17.53 24.77 -13.29
N PHE A 275 17.33 24.64 -14.61
CA PHE A 275 18.29 25.11 -15.61
C PHE A 275 17.85 26.35 -16.39
N ASN A 276 16.55 26.68 -16.41
CA ASN A 276 16.05 27.85 -17.18
C ASN A 276 16.11 29.19 -16.43
N ALA A 277 16.38 29.21 -15.11
CA ALA A 277 16.45 30.47 -14.35
C ALA A 277 17.68 31.34 -14.66
N ASP A 278 18.67 30.83 -15.41
CA ASP A 278 19.89 31.55 -15.78
C ASP A 278 19.76 32.35 -17.10
N ASN A 279 18.64 32.26 -17.81
CA ASN A 279 18.44 32.98 -19.09
C ASN A 279 17.76 34.36 -18.94
N GLY A 280 17.59 34.86 -17.70
CA GLY A 280 16.84 36.08 -17.39
C GLY A 280 17.63 37.18 -16.67
N LYS A 281 18.96 37.11 -16.61
CA LYS A 281 19.82 38.17 -16.05
C LYS A 281 20.86 38.63 -17.07
#